data_AF-A0AAU9WWF6-F1
#
_entry.id   AF-A0AAU9WWF6-F1
#
_cell.length_a   1.000
_cell.length_b   1.000
_cell.length_c   1.000
_cell.angle_alpha   90.00
_cell.angle_beta   90.00
_cell.angle_gamma   90.00
#
_symmetry.space_group_name_H-M   'P 1'
#
loop_
_entity.id
_entity.type
_entity.pdbx_description
1 polymer ?
#
loop_
_entity_poly.entity_id
_entity_poly.type
_entity_poly.pdbx_seq_one_letter_code
_entity_poly.pdbx_strand_id
1 'polypeptide(L)'
;IGVSRASLWLISKTMLTLWPKFSLIDKITKINVFRLKPLQKITLEARVVGDGGQVFESHAHFIATRHGQVDVCREPSVGGSYRGVSAMGLLWSMKPSPGQRKGIRLTKSDVTKPYKVVLDCFDGHTDPQESSSLPPLSSNTFEKGYMADGVKRIPVREGRIRGTLFLPPGDGPFPGE
;
A
#
# COMPACT_ATOMS: atom_id res chain seq x y z
N ILE A 1 44.13 21.00 24.67
CA ILE A 1 44.05 20.55 23.26
C ILE A 1 43.53 19.12 23.28
N GLY A 2 42.22 18.96 23.14
CA GLY A 2 41.56 17.66 23.18
C GLY A 2 40.35 17.74 22.28
N VAL A 3 40.54 17.39 21.02
CA VAL A 3 39.49 17.44 20.00
C VAL A 3 38.48 16.35 20.34
N SER A 4 37.28 16.77 20.74
CA SER A 4 36.11 15.91 20.93
C SER A 4 35.80 15.18 19.62
N ARG A 5 35.97 13.85 19.60
CA ARG A 5 35.52 12.95 18.53
C ARG A 5 34.01 12.70 18.61
N ALA A 6 33.21 13.76 18.71
CA ALA A 6 31.75 13.67 18.63
C ALA A 6 31.27 14.40 17.38
N SER A 7 31.73 13.93 16.22
CA SER A 7 31.21 14.35 14.93
C SER A 7 31.32 13.15 14.01
N LEU A 8 30.21 12.42 13.85
CA LEU A 8 29.83 11.58 12.70
C LEU A 8 28.62 10.76 13.15
N TRP A 9 27.64 10.61 12.26
CA TRP A 9 26.34 9.95 12.42
C TRP A 9 25.20 10.82 12.98
N LEU A 10 24.84 11.89 12.26
CA LEU A 10 23.41 12.08 12.01
C LEU A 10 22.98 10.90 11.13
N ILE A 11 22.53 9.80 11.74
CA ILE A 11 21.92 8.69 11.00
C ILE A 11 20.64 9.27 10.40
N SER A 12 20.67 9.54 9.10
CA SER A 12 19.50 10.05 8.40
C SER A 12 18.38 9.01 8.51
N LYS A 13 17.27 9.36 9.16
CA LYS A 13 16.11 8.49 9.35
C LYS A 13 15.65 7.90 8.01
N THR A 14 15.41 6.58 7.98
CA THR A 14 14.84 5.86 6.83
C THR A 14 13.59 6.57 6.32
N MET A 15 13.51 6.75 5.00
CA MET A 15 12.47 7.57 4.40
C MET A 15 11.63 6.75 3.42
N LEU A 16 10.38 6.49 3.80
CA LEU A 16 9.37 5.85 2.98
C LEU A 16 8.54 6.90 2.23
N THR A 17 8.65 6.91 0.90
CA THR A 17 7.94 7.83 0.02
C THR A 17 6.90 7.10 -0.83
N LEU A 18 5.75 7.75 -1.02
CA LEU A 18 4.58 7.22 -1.70
C LEU A 18 4.03 8.27 -2.64
N TRP A 19 3.91 7.95 -3.92
CA TRP A 19 3.33 8.88 -4.89
C TRP A 19 2.59 8.17 -6.04
N PRO A 20 1.37 8.63 -6.40
CA PRO A 20 0.59 9.67 -5.73
C PRO A 20 0.02 9.20 -4.38
N LYS A 21 -0.34 10.15 -3.52
CA LYS A 21 -0.96 9.86 -2.20
C LYS A 21 -2.40 9.37 -2.32
N PHE A 22 -3.10 9.75 -3.37
CA PHE A 22 -4.39 9.21 -3.76
C PHE A 22 -4.28 8.71 -5.20
N SER A 23 -4.90 7.56 -5.48
CA SER A 23 -5.08 7.06 -6.85
C SER A 23 -6.25 6.09 -6.88
N LEU A 24 -6.76 5.79 -8.08
CA LEU A 24 -7.72 4.69 -8.21
C LEU A 24 -7.06 3.35 -7.90
N ILE A 25 -7.89 2.38 -7.49
CA ILE A 25 -7.46 1.04 -7.07
C ILE A 25 -6.67 0.31 -8.18
N ASP A 26 -6.98 0.59 -9.45
CA ASP A 26 -6.34 0.03 -10.64
C ASP A 26 -5.06 0.78 -11.07
N LYS A 27 -4.76 1.93 -10.48
CA LYS A 27 -3.56 2.72 -10.81
C LYS A 27 -2.42 2.41 -9.86
N ILE A 28 -1.19 2.59 -10.33
CA ILE A 28 0.01 2.33 -9.52
C ILE A 28 0.24 3.48 -8.54
N THR A 29 0.55 3.13 -7.28
CA THR A 29 1.20 4.04 -6.32
C THR A 29 2.67 3.61 -6.22
N LYS A 30 3.60 4.50 -6.59
CA LYS A 30 5.04 4.22 -6.47
C LYS A 30 5.42 4.19 -5.00
N ILE A 31 6.14 3.14 -4.62
CA ILE A 31 6.63 2.92 -3.26
C ILE A 31 8.15 2.88 -3.32
N ASN A 32 8.80 3.85 -2.68
CA ASN A 32 10.25 3.93 -2.62
C ASN A 32 10.72 4.12 -1.18
N VAL A 33 11.76 3.38 -0.81
CA VAL A 33 12.44 3.49 0.48
C VAL A 33 13.86 4.00 0.24
N PHE A 34 14.24 5.05 0.94
CA PHE A 34 15.55 5.69 0.84
C PHE A 34 16.26 5.70 2.19
N ARG A 35 17.57 6.00 2.15
CA ARG A 35 18.44 6.17 3.31
C ARG A 35 18.62 4.88 4.11
N LEU A 36 18.58 3.74 3.42
CA LEU A 36 18.96 2.44 3.96
C LEU A 36 20.49 2.28 3.91
N LYS A 37 21.05 1.35 4.68
CA LYS A 37 22.42 0.89 4.46
C LYS A 37 22.48 0.13 3.12
N PRO A 38 23.61 0.17 2.39
CA PRO A 38 23.79 -0.66 1.21
C PRO A 38 23.50 -2.14 1.51
N LEU A 39 22.72 -2.80 0.65
CA LEU A 39 22.33 -4.21 0.82
C LEU A 39 21.54 -4.52 2.10
N GLN A 40 21.01 -3.51 2.79
CA GLN A 40 20.15 -3.72 3.96
C GLN A 40 18.91 -4.51 3.57
N LYS A 41 18.62 -5.55 4.35
CA LYS A 41 17.37 -6.30 4.28
C LYS A 41 16.27 -5.50 4.94
N ILE A 42 15.11 -5.39 4.30
CA ILE A 42 13.93 -4.75 4.87
C ILE A 42 12.68 -5.58 4.59
N THR A 43 11.67 -5.36 5.41
CA THR A 43 10.32 -5.88 5.22
C THR A 43 9.36 -4.70 5.05
N LEU A 44 8.58 -4.71 3.96
CA LEU A 44 7.46 -3.80 3.79
C LEU A 44 6.17 -4.54 4.14
N GLU A 45 5.36 -3.95 5.02
CA GLU A 45 4.05 -4.48 5.41
C GLU A 45 2.97 -3.49 5.02
N ALA A 46 1.96 -3.98 4.30
CA ALA A 46 0.80 -3.19 3.90
C ALA A 46 -0.44 -3.69 4.62
N ARG A 47 -1.24 -2.77 5.16
CA ARG A 47 -2.48 -3.07 5.89
C ARG A 47 -3.63 -2.18 5.42
N VAL A 48 -4.82 -2.76 5.31
CA VAL A 48 -6.08 -2.06 5.03
C VAL A 48 -7.20 -2.59 5.92
N VAL A 49 -8.10 -1.71 6.34
CA VAL A 49 -9.36 -2.09 7.00
C VAL A 49 -10.48 -1.97 5.97
N GLY A 50 -11.17 -3.08 5.70
CA GLY A 50 -12.30 -3.14 4.78
C GLY A 50 -13.54 -2.44 5.34
N ASP A 51 -14.54 -2.23 4.48
CA ASP A 51 -15.78 -1.52 4.86
C ASP A 51 -16.57 -2.26 5.96
N GLY A 52 -16.40 -3.58 6.07
CA GLY A 52 -16.99 -4.42 7.13
C GLY A 52 -16.14 -4.54 8.40
N GLY A 53 -15.04 -3.78 8.52
CA GLY A 53 -14.15 -3.77 9.68
C GLY A 53 -13.08 -4.86 9.70
N GLN A 54 -13.10 -5.80 8.75
CA GLN A 54 -12.10 -6.83 8.62
C GLN A 54 -10.76 -6.26 8.15
N VAL A 55 -9.65 -6.80 8.66
CA VAL A 55 -8.30 -6.35 8.34
C VAL A 55 -7.69 -7.25 7.28
N PHE A 56 -7.07 -6.64 6.28
CA PHE A 56 -6.28 -7.33 5.28
C PHE A 56 -4.85 -6.83 5.32
N GLU A 57 -3.91 -7.76 5.21
CA GLU A 57 -2.48 -7.46 5.29
C GLU A 57 -1.68 -8.25 4.26
N SER A 58 -0.54 -7.71 3.88
CA SER A 58 0.51 -8.40 3.15
C SER A 58 1.86 -7.92 3.65
N HIS A 59 2.89 -8.70 3.36
CA HIS A 59 4.27 -8.28 3.57
C HIS A 59 5.16 -8.77 2.44
N ALA A 60 6.28 -8.09 2.22
CA ALA A 60 7.25 -8.44 1.19
C ALA A 60 8.67 -8.08 1.64
N HIS A 61 9.60 -9.00 1.38
CA HIS A 61 11.00 -8.84 1.71
C HIS A 61 11.76 -8.23 0.54
N PHE A 62 12.59 -7.23 0.82
CA PHE A 62 13.45 -6.57 -0.17
C PHE A 62 14.88 -6.45 0.33
N ILE A 63 15.81 -6.29 -0.60
CA ILE A 63 17.22 -6.00 -0.31
C ILE A 63 17.53 -4.67 -0.96
N ALA A 64 18.02 -3.71 -0.17
CA ALA A 64 18.39 -2.41 -0.68
C ALA A 64 19.51 -2.51 -1.73
N THR A 65 19.47 -1.66 -2.73
CA THR A 65 20.57 -1.52 -3.69
C THR A 65 21.86 -1.08 -2.98
N ARG A 66 23.00 -1.09 -3.71
CA ARG A 66 24.27 -0.54 -3.22
C ARG A 66 24.20 0.94 -2.79
N HIS A 67 23.16 1.65 -3.25
CA HIS A 67 22.92 3.05 -2.93
C HIS A 67 21.96 3.24 -1.74
N GLY A 68 21.54 2.16 -1.07
CA GLY A 68 20.66 2.24 0.09
C GLY A 68 19.21 2.60 -0.27
N GLN A 69 18.72 2.04 -1.38
CA GLN A 69 17.39 2.33 -1.91
C GLN A 69 16.64 1.06 -2.27
N VAL A 70 15.31 1.08 -2.12
CA VAL A 70 14.39 0.08 -2.68
C VAL A 70 13.33 0.82 -3.48
N ASP A 71 13.15 0.43 -4.74
CA ASP A 71 12.02 0.82 -5.59
C ASP A 71 11.19 -0.43 -5.87
N VAL A 72 9.98 -0.51 -5.32
CA VAL A 72 9.09 -1.68 -5.45
C VAL A 72 8.71 -1.97 -6.90
N CYS A 73 8.79 -0.97 -7.79
CA CYS A 73 8.50 -1.16 -9.21
C CYS A 73 9.64 -1.85 -9.96
N ARG A 74 10.84 -1.94 -9.36
CA ARG A 74 12.07 -2.37 -10.04
C ARG A 74 12.76 -3.51 -9.32
N GLU A 75 12.82 -3.43 -7.99
CA GLU A 75 13.50 -4.43 -7.17
C GLU A 75 12.56 -5.60 -6.88
N PRO A 76 13.03 -6.85 -7.02
CA PRO A 76 12.20 -8.00 -6.78
C PRO A 76 11.97 -8.19 -5.28
N SER A 77 10.74 -8.53 -4.91
CA SER A 77 10.54 -9.11 -3.59
C SER A 77 11.16 -10.51 -3.55
N VAL A 78 11.94 -10.78 -2.50
CA VAL A 78 12.66 -12.05 -2.31
C VAL A 78 11.93 -13.02 -1.39
N GLY A 79 10.75 -12.64 -0.86
CA GLY A 79 10.01 -13.43 0.12
C GLY A 79 8.77 -12.72 0.66
N GLY A 80 7.98 -13.46 1.42
CA GLY A 80 6.73 -12.99 2.02
C GLY A 80 5.49 -13.35 1.20
N SER A 81 4.53 -12.43 1.14
CA SER A 81 3.22 -12.64 0.52
C SER A 81 3.26 -12.76 -1.01
N TYR A 82 4.32 -12.27 -1.65
CA TYR A 82 4.63 -12.48 -3.07
C TYR A 82 6.15 -12.47 -3.30
N ARG A 83 6.58 -12.86 -4.50
CA ARG A 83 7.99 -12.82 -4.95
C ARG A 83 8.07 -12.21 -6.35
N GLY A 84 9.23 -11.66 -6.70
CA GLY A 84 9.48 -11.03 -8.00
C GLY A 84 9.11 -9.55 -8.04
N VAL A 85 9.20 -8.94 -9.22
CA VAL A 85 8.95 -7.51 -9.44
C VAL A 85 7.47 -7.27 -9.68
N SER A 86 6.81 -6.53 -8.79
CA SER A 86 5.39 -6.19 -8.92
C SER A 86 5.06 -4.90 -8.17
N ALA A 87 4.83 -3.81 -8.91
CA ALA A 87 4.48 -2.51 -8.33
C ALA A 87 3.23 -2.53 -7.44
N MET A 88 2.27 -3.42 -7.75
CA MET A 88 1.04 -3.61 -6.98
C MET A 88 1.08 -4.85 -6.07
N GLY A 89 2.26 -5.46 -5.91
CA GLY A 89 2.47 -6.73 -5.19
C GLY A 89 1.82 -6.74 -3.83
N LEU A 90 2.17 -5.75 -3.02
CA LEU A 90 1.65 -5.56 -1.67
C LEU A 90 0.11 -5.38 -1.62
N LEU A 91 -0.53 -4.92 -2.69
CA LEU A 91 -1.98 -4.71 -2.71
C LEU A 91 -2.73 -5.98 -3.14
N TRP A 92 -2.35 -6.61 -4.26
CA TRP A 92 -3.08 -7.79 -4.74
C TRP A 92 -2.82 -9.03 -3.89
N SER A 93 -1.67 -9.11 -3.21
CA SER A 93 -1.29 -10.27 -2.39
C SER A 93 -1.86 -10.22 -0.97
N MET A 94 -2.69 -9.23 -0.65
CA MET A 94 -3.29 -9.10 0.68
C MET A 94 -4.18 -10.29 1.03
N LYS A 95 -4.07 -10.73 2.28
CA LYS A 95 -4.88 -11.80 2.86
C LYS A 95 -5.53 -11.30 4.15
N PRO A 96 -6.62 -11.92 4.61
CA PRO A 96 -7.18 -11.64 5.92
C PRO A 96 -6.10 -11.78 7.00
N SER A 97 -5.98 -10.79 7.89
CA SER A 97 -5.10 -10.89 9.07
C SER A 97 -5.41 -12.15 9.89
N PRO A 98 -4.40 -12.76 10.55
CA PRO A 98 -4.56 -13.92 11.41
C PRO A 98 -5.67 -13.75 12.46
N GLY A 99 -6.32 -14.86 12.83
CA GLY A 99 -7.39 -14.87 13.83
C GLY A 99 -8.78 -14.49 13.32
N GLN A 100 -8.90 -14.01 12.08
CA GLN A 100 -10.19 -13.72 11.46
C GLN A 100 -10.84 -14.97 10.84
N ARG A 101 -12.15 -14.89 10.59
CA ARG A 101 -12.92 -15.96 9.94
C ARG A 101 -12.31 -16.34 8.58
N LYS A 102 -12.21 -17.64 8.32
CA LYS A 102 -11.76 -18.18 7.01
C LYS A 102 -12.73 -17.80 5.89
N GLY A 103 -12.20 -17.59 4.69
CA GLY A 103 -12.99 -17.35 3.47
C GLY A 103 -13.56 -15.94 3.32
N ILE A 104 -13.14 -14.98 4.14
CA ILE A 104 -13.55 -13.57 3.95
C ILE A 104 -12.83 -12.95 2.76
N ARG A 105 -13.52 -12.04 2.07
CA ARG A 105 -13.01 -11.28 0.92
C ARG A 105 -13.01 -9.79 1.24
N LEU A 106 -12.07 -9.05 0.65
CA LEU A 106 -12.08 -7.60 0.72
C LEU A 106 -13.17 -7.11 -0.24
N THR A 107 -14.28 -6.63 0.31
CA THR A 107 -15.44 -6.17 -0.45
C THR A 107 -15.65 -4.68 -0.24
N LYS A 108 -15.79 -3.94 -1.34
CA LYS A 108 -16.11 -2.52 -1.32
C LYS A 108 -17.61 -2.32 -1.44
N SER A 109 -18.25 -1.85 -0.38
CA SER A 109 -19.69 -1.55 -0.36
C SER A 109 -19.97 -0.07 -0.59
N ASP A 110 -19.08 0.83 -0.13
CA ASP A 110 -19.19 2.27 -0.33
C ASP A 110 -18.07 2.79 -1.22
N VAL A 111 -18.29 2.77 -2.53
CA VAL A 111 -17.31 3.20 -3.55
C VAL A 111 -16.97 4.70 -3.50
N THR A 112 -17.73 5.50 -2.75
CA THR A 112 -17.48 6.95 -2.60
C THR A 112 -16.33 7.24 -1.65
N LYS A 113 -15.93 6.27 -0.83
CA LYS A 113 -14.82 6.39 0.13
C LYS A 113 -13.62 5.60 -0.35
N PRO A 114 -12.40 6.15 -0.31
CA PRO A 114 -11.21 5.36 -0.61
C PRO A 114 -10.92 4.36 0.52
N TYR A 115 -10.10 3.36 0.21
CA TYR A 115 -9.38 2.62 1.23
C TYR A 115 -8.11 3.35 1.62
N LYS A 116 -7.88 3.50 2.93
CA LYS A 116 -6.61 3.97 3.47
C LYS A 116 -5.70 2.76 3.70
N VAL A 117 -4.56 2.75 3.00
CA VAL A 117 -3.53 1.72 3.15
C VAL A 117 -2.42 2.27 4.02
N VAL A 118 -2.13 1.56 5.10
CA VAL A 118 -0.96 1.79 5.96
C VAL A 118 0.19 0.97 5.40
N LEU A 119 1.37 1.59 5.28
CA LEU A 119 2.57 0.94 4.84
C LEU A 119 3.70 1.19 5.84
N ASP A 120 4.21 0.11 6.41
CA ASP A 120 5.27 0.12 7.41
C ASP A 120 6.53 -0.54 6.85
N CYS A 121 7.69 0.01 7.19
CA CYS A 121 8.99 -0.51 6.82
C CYS A 121 9.73 -0.98 8.08
N PHE A 122 10.11 -2.25 8.13
CA PHE A 122 10.85 -2.85 9.22
C PHE A 122 12.28 -3.21 8.80
N ASP A 123 13.18 -3.28 9.79
CA ASP A 123 14.55 -3.74 9.57
C ASP A 123 14.61 -5.27 9.50
N GLY A 124 15.41 -5.81 8.59
CA GLY A 124 15.54 -7.24 8.38
C GLY A 124 14.41 -7.86 7.54
N HIS A 125 14.54 -9.16 7.29
CA HIS A 125 13.48 -9.99 6.72
C HIS A 125 12.77 -10.68 7.87
N THR A 126 11.64 -10.12 8.28
CA THR A 126 10.85 -10.56 9.42
C THR A 126 9.50 -11.04 8.93
N ASP A 127 8.88 -11.94 9.69
CA ASP A 127 7.46 -12.26 9.50
C ASP A 127 6.58 -11.27 10.28
N PRO A 128 5.31 -11.05 9.88
CA PRO A 128 4.40 -10.11 10.54
C PRO A 128 4.23 -10.33 12.05
N GLN A 129 4.39 -11.57 12.51
CA GLN A 129 4.29 -11.91 13.93
C GLN A 129 5.48 -11.36 14.72
N GLU A 130 6.68 -11.36 14.14
CA GLU A 130 7.89 -10.85 14.77
C GLU A 130 7.91 -9.32 14.78
N SER A 131 7.58 -8.71 13.63
CA SER A 131 7.55 -7.25 13.46
C SER A 131 6.44 -6.56 14.27
N SER A 132 5.38 -7.27 14.65
CA SER A 132 4.27 -6.74 15.45
C SER A 132 4.68 -6.09 16.79
N SER A 133 5.83 -6.49 17.32
CA SER A 133 6.39 -5.99 18.58
C SER A 133 7.49 -4.92 18.40
N LEU A 134 7.87 -4.63 17.16
CA LEU A 134 8.96 -3.72 16.82
C LEU A 134 8.40 -2.39 16.30
N PRO A 135 9.08 -1.26 16.57
CA PRO A 135 8.74 -0.01 15.90
C PRO A 135 9.23 -0.03 14.45
N PRO A 136 8.42 0.44 13.47
CA PRO A 136 8.87 0.53 12.09
C PRO A 136 9.97 1.60 11.93
N LEU A 137 10.92 1.34 11.03
CA LEU A 137 11.93 2.31 10.58
C LEU A 137 11.28 3.56 9.98
N SER A 138 10.16 3.37 9.28
CA SER A 138 9.37 4.41 8.64
C SER A 138 7.94 3.91 8.43
N SER A 139 6.96 4.78 8.61
CA SER A 139 5.55 4.48 8.37
C SER A 139 4.94 5.57 7.50
N ASN A 140 4.09 5.19 6.56
CA ASN A 140 3.38 6.13 5.73
C ASN A 140 2.03 5.58 5.26
N THR A 141 1.15 6.46 4.81
CA THR A 141 -0.18 6.08 4.31
C THR A 141 -0.45 6.64 2.92
N PHE A 142 -1.30 5.95 2.17
CA PHE A 142 -1.86 6.39 0.89
C PHE A 142 -3.28 5.84 0.72
N GLU A 143 -3.99 6.40 -0.25
CA GLU A 143 -5.41 6.12 -0.46
C GLU A 143 -5.67 5.53 -1.85
N LYS A 144 -6.56 4.54 -1.87
CA LYS A 144 -7.05 3.89 -3.08
C LYS A 144 -8.55 4.10 -3.26
N GLY A 145 -8.91 4.94 -4.22
CA GLY A 145 -10.30 5.23 -4.58
C GLY A 145 -10.90 4.20 -5.54
N TYR A 146 -12.23 4.15 -5.57
CA TYR A 146 -13.01 3.33 -6.53
C TYR A 146 -13.81 4.18 -7.52
N MET A 147 -13.93 5.47 -7.26
CA MET A 147 -14.64 6.43 -8.09
C MET A 147 -13.65 7.48 -8.58
N ALA A 148 -13.57 7.66 -9.90
CA ALA A 148 -12.73 8.69 -10.50
C ALA A 148 -13.29 10.09 -10.21
N ASP A 149 -12.41 11.08 -10.25
CA ASP A 149 -12.82 12.47 -10.05
C ASP A 149 -13.87 12.90 -11.08
N GLY A 150 -14.87 13.64 -10.64
CA GLY A 150 -16.01 14.08 -11.47
C GLY A 150 -17.01 12.99 -11.88
N VAL A 151 -16.79 11.71 -11.56
CA VAL A 151 -17.76 10.64 -11.86
C VAL A 151 -19.01 10.81 -10.99
N LYS A 152 -20.18 10.84 -11.62
CA LYS A 152 -21.48 10.90 -10.94
C LYS A 152 -21.96 9.49 -10.62
N ARG A 153 -22.39 9.27 -9.39
CA ARG A 153 -23.01 8.03 -8.93
C ARG A 153 -24.52 8.23 -8.75
N ILE A 154 -25.33 7.59 -9.59
CA ILE A 154 -26.78 7.79 -9.65
C ILE A 154 -27.49 6.46 -9.31
N PRO A 155 -28.21 6.36 -8.19
CA PRO A 155 -29.06 5.21 -7.91
C PRO A 155 -30.19 5.10 -8.94
N VAL A 156 -30.40 3.91 -9.51
CA VAL A 156 -31.47 3.66 -10.49
C VAL A 156 -32.55 2.79 -9.84
N ARG A 157 -33.79 3.27 -9.90
CA ARG A 157 -34.99 2.59 -9.37
C ARG A 157 -36.16 2.76 -10.33
N GLU A 158 -36.09 2.07 -11.46
CA GLU A 158 -37.11 2.17 -12.52
C GLU A 158 -37.81 0.83 -12.71
N GLY A 159 -39.12 0.77 -12.46
CA GLY A 159 -39.88 -0.48 -12.49
C GLY A 159 -39.24 -1.57 -11.62
N ARG A 160 -38.84 -2.68 -12.24
CA ARG A 160 -38.12 -3.80 -11.59
C ARG A 160 -36.59 -3.63 -11.54
N ILE A 161 -36.03 -2.62 -12.22
CA ILE A 161 -34.60 -2.36 -12.29
C ILE A 161 -34.13 -1.74 -10.98
N ARG A 162 -33.10 -2.33 -10.38
CA ARG A 162 -32.39 -1.82 -9.20
C ARG A 162 -30.91 -1.85 -9.50
N GLY A 163 -30.26 -0.69 -9.47
CA GLY A 163 -28.86 -0.59 -9.81
C GLY A 163 -28.25 0.74 -9.41
N THR A 164 -27.01 0.94 -9.82
CA THR A 164 -26.31 2.22 -9.71
C THR A 164 -25.63 2.50 -11.03
N LEU A 165 -25.94 3.64 -11.63
CA LEU A 165 -25.29 4.14 -12.83
C LEU A 165 -24.11 5.02 -12.42
N PHE A 166 -22.98 4.84 -13.10
CA PHE A 166 -21.81 5.70 -12.97
C PHE A 166 -21.61 6.44 -14.30
N LEU A 167 -21.60 7.77 -14.26
CA LEU A 167 -21.41 8.60 -15.45
C LEU A 167 -20.08 9.35 -15.37
N PRO A 168 -19.26 9.33 -16.42
CA PRO A 168 -18.09 10.20 -16.53
C PRO A 168 -18.46 11.70 -16.44
N PRO A 169 -17.50 12.57 -16.10
CA PRO A 169 -17.70 14.00 -16.21
C PRO A 169 -17.87 14.45 -17.68
N GLY A 170 -18.71 15.47 -17.91
CA GLY A 170 -18.97 16.06 -19.24
C GLY A 170 -20.44 15.97 -19.68
N ASP A 171 -20.72 16.51 -20.87
CA ASP A 171 -22.09 16.67 -21.41
C ASP A 171 -22.62 15.40 -22.13
N GLY A 172 -21.73 14.45 -22.46
CA GLY A 172 -22.10 13.21 -23.12
C GLY A 172 -22.58 13.40 -24.58
N PRO A 173 -23.23 12.38 -25.17
CA PRO A 173 -23.50 11.05 -24.61
C PRO A 173 -22.22 10.22 -24.41
N PHE A 174 -22.30 9.21 -23.55
CA PHE A 174 -21.20 8.26 -23.30
C PHE A 174 -21.61 6.84 -23.71
N PRO A 175 -20.68 6.02 -24.22
CA PRO A 175 -20.93 4.60 -24.44
C PRO A 175 -21.31 3.89 -23.12
N GLY A 176 -22.31 3.03 -23.17
CA GLY A 176 -22.65 2.09 -22.09
C GLY A 176 -22.33 0.68 -22.55
N GLU A 177 -21.17 0.16 -22.15
CA GLU A 177 -20.76 -1.23 -22.36
C GLU A 177 -20.85 -2.03 -21.06
#